data_AF-A0A5Q4D656-F1
#
_entry.id   AF-A0A5Q4D656-F1
#
_cell.length_a   1.000
_cell.length_b   1.000
_cell.length_c   1.000
_cell.angle_alpha   90.00
_cell.angle_beta   90.00
_cell.angle_gamma   90.00
#
_symmetry.space_group_name_H-M   'P 1'
#
loop_
_entity.id
_entity.type
_entity.pdbx_description
1 polymer ?
#
loop_
_entity_poly.entity_id
_entity_poly.type
_entity_poly.pdbx_seq_one_letter_code
_entity_poly.pdbx_strand_id
1 'polypeptide(L)'
;MARSGAGEARGRPGGGGDAVNPASHRRRRRLERAGHTLPELVVSLLLAGIIGAAVIALFASSTAALRQLVVRSEHAETRRTVSALLLEELSVGVVGRDWRLDGDRAVRLRAFRGYARVCAWTPASSVLTVAWRGQRAPDPGRDSVLVLRAEDAAWTAADLAWVGGAPDPDACGPLPGERVAGWRVSGPDPSGALLLRFFEQGRYSLEDGAFRYRQGTAGRQPLTPDVVGRGSRLHPWLDPAGELLGVEVELHLGDGASVVDRWRLSGDPAGRAW
;
A
#
# COMPACT_ATOMS: atom_id res chain seq x y z
N MET A 1 -16.17 28.71 -9.88
CA MET A 1 -15.32 29.92 -9.95
C MET A 1 -14.75 30.02 -11.35
N ALA A 2 -15.03 31.09 -12.09
CA ALA A 2 -14.49 31.33 -13.43
C ALA A 2 -13.76 32.67 -13.44
N ARG A 3 -12.63 32.76 -14.16
CA ARG A 3 -12.00 34.03 -14.51
C ARG A 3 -11.68 34.06 -16.00
N SER A 4 -12.54 34.78 -16.73
CA SER A 4 -12.28 35.28 -18.07
C SER A 4 -11.23 36.40 -18.00
N GLY A 5 -10.48 36.59 -19.09
CA GLY A 5 -9.47 37.64 -19.23
C GLY A 5 -9.39 38.13 -20.67
N ALA A 6 -10.43 38.85 -21.11
CA ALA A 6 -10.43 39.60 -22.37
C ALA A 6 -9.83 41.00 -22.15
N GLY A 7 -9.09 41.54 -23.14
CA GLY A 7 -8.41 42.84 -23.05
C GLY A 7 -8.52 43.66 -24.34
N GLU A 8 -9.13 44.83 -24.25
CA GLU A 8 -9.75 45.60 -25.34
C GLU A 8 -9.53 47.12 -25.11
N ALA A 9 -9.24 48.00 -26.07
CA ALA A 9 -8.76 47.88 -27.46
C ALA A 9 -8.14 49.25 -27.86
N ARG A 10 -8.53 49.83 -29.02
CA ARG A 10 -8.15 51.15 -29.59
C ARG A 10 -6.76 51.19 -30.27
N GLY A 11 -6.57 51.73 -31.48
CA GLY A 11 -7.52 52.28 -32.46
C GLY A 11 -7.61 53.81 -32.49
N ARG A 12 -6.86 54.44 -33.41
CA ARG A 12 -7.28 55.66 -34.14
C ARG A 12 -6.44 55.86 -35.42
N PRO A 13 -6.96 56.58 -36.44
CA PRO A 13 -6.34 56.72 -37.76
C PRO A 13 -5.60 58.06 -37.94
N GLY A 14 -4.81 58.17 -39.02
CA GLY A 14 -4.24 59.42 -39.51
C GLY A 14 -3.71 59.24 -40.94
N GLY A 15 -4.42 59.78 -41.92
CA GLY A 15 -4.02 59.74 -43.34
C GLY A 15 -3.11 60.91 -43.72
N GLY A 16 -2.34 60.71 -44.79
CA GLY A 16 -1.29 61.62 -45.27
C GLY A 16 -0.18 60.75 -45.89
N GLY A 17 -0.14 60.49 -47.20
CA GLY A 17 -0.80 61.22 -48.28
C GLY A 17 0.14 62.27 -48.87
N ASP A 18 1.33 61.82 -49.32
CA ASP A 18 2.20 62.64 -50.15
C ASP A 18 3.18 61.80 -50.99
N ALA A 19 3.55 62.37 -52.16
CA ALA A 19 4.65 62.01 -53.03
C ALA A 19 4.90 60.51 -53.36
N VAL A 20 4.24 60.02 -54.42
CA VAL A 20 4.70 58.85 -55.17
C VAL A 20 6.07 59.16 -55.78
N ASN A 21 7.14 58.58 -55.23
CA ASN A 21 8.48 58.62 -55.81
C ASN A 21 8.80 57.27 -56.49
N PRO A 22 8.65 57.14 -57.82
CA PRO A 22 8.75 55.85 -58.51
C PRO A 22 10.18 55.33 -58.72
N ALA A 23 11.21 56.03 -58.21
CA ALA A 23 12.61 55.82 -58.57
C ALA A 23 13.50 55.19 -57.47
N SER A 24 12.98 54.90 -56.26
CA SER A 24 13.77 54.23 -55.21
C SER A 24 13.82 52.70 -55.40
N HIS A 25 14.57 52.29 -56.41
CA HIS A 25 15.18 50.98 -56.59
C HIS A 25 14.39 49.77 -56.05
N ARG A 26 13.76 49.08 -57.01
CA ARG A 26 13.50 47.64 -56.97
C ARG A 26 14.73 46.86 -56.47
N ARG A 27 14.90 46.71 -55.15
CA ARG A 27 15.49 45.51 -54.56
C ARG A 27 14.50 44.37 -54.79
N ARG A 28 14.40 43.96 -56.05
CA ARG A 28 14.06 42.58 -56.39
C ARG A 28 15.02 41.75 -55.56
N ARG A 29 14.54 41.17 -54.46
CA ARG A 29 15.10 39.93 -53.95
C ARG A 29 14.97 38.97 -55.12
N ARG A 30 16.05 38.84 -55.90
CA ARG A 30 16.31 37.59 -56.60
C ARG A 30 16.38 36.60 -55.45
N LEU A 31 15.27 35.94 -55.20
CA LEU A 31 15.32 34.54 -54.78
C LEU A 31 16.01 33.86 -55.95
N GLU A 32 17.34 33.89 -55.92
CA GLU A 32 18.15 33.05 -56.75
C GLU A 32 17.72 31.65 -56.38
N ARG A 33 16.90 31.06 -57.27
CA ARG A 33 16.61 29.64 -57.25
C ARG A 33 17.90 28.95 -57.67
N ALA A 34 18.87 28.94 -56.75
CA ALA A 34 19.98 28.03 -56.80
C ALA A 34 19.37 26.64 -56.80
N GLY A 35 19.32 26.03 -57.98
CA GLY A 35 18.83 24.66 -58.12
C GLY A 35 19.77 23.77 -57.32
N HIS A 36 19.22 23.00 -56.38
CA HIS A 36 20.02 22.06 -55.61
C HIS A 36 20.81 21.16 -56.55
N THR A 37 22.12 21.19 -56.42
CA THR A 37 23.00 20.31 -57.19
C THR A 37 22.79 18.87 -56.70
N LEU A 38 22.93 17.89 -57.60
CA LEU A 38 22.84 16.48 -57.25
C LEU A 38 23.74 16.09 -56.05
N PRO A 39 25.01 16.54 -55.93
CA PRO A 39 25.81 16.29 -54.73
C PRO A 39 25.23 16.90 -53.44
N GLU A 40 24.66 18.11 -53.45
CA GLU A 40 24.01 18.68 -52.25
C GLU A 40 22.81 17.85 -51.79
N LEU A 41 22.01 17.34 -52.73
CA LEU A 41 20.89 16.44 -52.41
C LEU A 41 21.40 15.12 -51.78
N VAL A 42 22.44 14.51 -52.35
CA VAL A 42 23.04 13.28 -51.81
C VAL A 42 23.60 13.51 -50.41
N VAL A 43 24.34 14.61 -50.18
CA VAL A 43 24.85 14.97 -48.84
C VAL A 43 23.71 15.20 -47.86
N SER A 44 22.64 15.89 -48.27
CA SER A 44 21.47 16.16 -47.42
C SER A 44 20.74 14.87 -47.03
N LEU A 45 20.58 13.93 -47.96
CA LEU A 45 19.98 12.62 -47.70
C LEU A 45 20.84 11.75 -46.78
N LEU A 46 22.17 11.75 -46.96
CA LEU A 46 23.10 11.04 -46.08
C LEU A 46 23.05 11.60 -44.65
N LEU A 47 23.10 12.93 -44.50
CA LEU A 47 22.98 13.59 -43.19
C LEU A 47 21.62 13.31 -42.54
N ALA A 48 20.53 13.43 -43.29
CA ALA A 48 19.19 13.11 -42.80
C ALA A 48 19.05 11.64 -42.38
N GLY A 49 19.65 10.71 -43.12
CA GLY A 49 19.70 9.29 -42.78
C GLY A 49 20.48 9.01 -41.49
N ILE A 50 21.67 9.62 -41.33
CA ILE A 50 22.49 9.49 -40.12
C ILE A 50 21.76 10.08 -38.91
N ILE A 51 21.18 11.27 -39.04
CA ILE A 51 20.41 11.93 -37.96
C ILE A 51 19.18 11.10 -37.61
N GLY A 52 18.43 10.60 -38.61
CA GLY A 52 17.27 9.75 -38.41
C GLY A 52 17.61 8.45 -37.67
N ALA A 53 18.68 7.76 -38.08
CA ALA A 53 19.17 6.56 -37.41
C ALA A 53 19.59 6.85 -35.95
N ALA A 54 20.28 7.96 -35.70
CA ALA A 54 20.69 8.37 -34.35
C ALA A 54 19.48 8.68 -33.45
N VAL A 55 18.45 9.37 -33.97
CA VAL A 55 17.20 9.66 -33.24
C VAL A 55 16.44 8.37 -32.92
N ILE A 56 16.33 7.43 -33.87
CA ILE A 56 15.68 6.13 -33.64
C ILE A 56 16.44 5.32 -32.58
N ALA A 57 17.77 5.25 -32.64
CA ALA A 57 18.59 4.56 -31.65
C ALA A 57 18.48 5.19 -30.25
N LEU A 58 18.44 6.52 -30.18
CA LEU A 58 18.23 7.26 -28.92
C LEU A 58 16.83 7.00 -28.34
N PHE A 59 15.79 6.98 -29.18
CA PHE A 59 14.42 6.68 -28.74
C PHE A 59 14.27 5.23 -28.26
N ALA A 60 14.87 4.27 -28.96
CA ALA A 60 14.87 2.87 -28.56
C ALA A 60 15.61 2.64 -27.23
N SER A 61 16.81 3.21 -27.09
CA SER A 61 17.62 3.07 -25.87
C SER A 61 17.01 3.78 -24.65
N SER A 62 16.45 4.98 -24.83
CA SER A 62 15.72 5.67 -23.75
C SER A 62 14.44 4.92 -23.35
N THR A 63 13.69 4.36 -24.29
CA THR A 63 12.52 3.51 -23.98
C THR A 63 12.92 2.25 -23.20
N ALA A 64 14.03 1.61 -23.57
CA ALA A 64 14.57 0.46 -22.83
C ALA A 64 15.03 0.83 -21.42
N ALA A 65 15.73 1.97 -21.26
CA ALA A 65 16.17 2.48 -19.97
C ALA A 65 14.98 2.83 -19.05
N LEU A 66 13.94 3.48 -19.58
CA LEU A 66 12.71 3.79 -18.83
C LEU A 66 12.01 2.52 -18.33
N ARG A 67 11.89 1.48 -19.17
CA ARG A 67 11.35 0.17 -18.76
C ARG A 67 12.16 -0.46 -17.63
N GLN A 68 13.49 -0.43 -17.71
CA GLN A 68 14.36 -0.94 -16.64
C GLN A 68 14.21 -0.14 -15.34
N LEU A 69 13.99 1.18 -15.41
CA LEU A 69 13.75 2.02 -14.24
C LEU A 69 12.41 1.70 -13.58
N VAL A 70 11.34 1.48 -14.36
CA VAL A 70 10.03 1.06 -13.83
C VAL A 70 10.15 -0.28 -13.08
N VAL A 71 10.72 -1.31 -13.71
CA VAL A 71 10.92 -2.63 -13.07
C VAL A 71 11.73 -2.53 -11.79
N ARG A 72 12.82 -1.74 -11.78
CA ARG A 72 13.61 -1.50 -10.56
C ARG A 72 12.83 -0.78 -9.46
N SER A 73 11.93 0.14 -9.83
CA SER A 73 11.05 0.84 -8.88
C SER A 73 10.05 -0.13 -8.25
N GLU A 74 9.36 -0.93 -9.07
CA GLU A 74 8.39 -1.94 -8.60
C GLU A 74 9.03 -3.00 -7.71
N HIS A 75 10.25 -3.43 -8.05
CA HIS A 75 11.05 -4.35 -7.22
C HIS A 75 11.40 -3.72 -5.87
N ALA A 76 11.88 -2.47 -5.85
CA ALA A 76 12.24 -1.76 -4.62
C ALA A 76 11.04 -1.44 -3.74
N GLU A 77 9.90 -1.10 -4.34
CA GLU A 77 8.62 -0.90 -3.65
C GLU A 77 8.13 -2.22 -3.04
N THR A 78 8.09 -3.30 -3.82
CA THR A 78 7.67 -4.63 -3.35
C THR A 78 8.50 -5.08 -2.16
N ARG A 79 9.84 -4.98 -2.24
CA ARG A 79 10.73 -5.30 -1.12
C ARG A 79 10.41 -4.46 0.13
N ARG A 80 10.26 -3.14 -0.01
CA ARG A 80 9.93 -2.23 1.10
C ARG A 80 8.60 -2.60 1.74
N THR A 81 7.55 -2.76 0.94
CA THR A 81 6.20 -3.08 1.44
C THR A 81 6.15 -4.44 2.13
N VAL A 82 6.74 -5.50 1.55
CA VAL A 82 6.80 -6.84 2.18
C VAL A 82 7.58 -6.78 3.49
N SER A 83 8.77 -6.18 3.49
CA SER A 83 9.61 -6.12 4.68
C SER A 83 9.01 -5.26 5.79
N ALA A 84 8.46 -4.09 5.48
CA ALA A 84 7.83 -3.20 6.46
C ALA A 84 6.58 -3.81 7.09
N LEU A 85 5.64 -4.33 6.28
CA LEU A 85 4.39 -4.89 6.80
C LEU A 85 4.60 -6.18 7.58
N LEU A 86 5.47 -7.09 7.12
CA LEU A 86 5.79 -8.29 7.89
C LEU A 86 6.59 -7.95 9.16
N LEU A 87 7.44 -6.92 9.16
CA LEU A 87 8.12 -6.48 10.38
C LEU A 87 7.12 -5.88 11.38
N GLU A 88 6.28 -4.95 10.94
CA GLU A 88 5.28 -4.28 11.77
C GLU A 88 4.31 -5.28 12.41
N GLU A 89 3.74 -6.19 11.62
CA GLU A 89 2.69 -7.09 12.09
C GLU A 89 3.23 -8.32 12.85
N LEU A 90 4.44 -8.83 12.54
CA LEU A 90 5.00 -10.01 13.21
C LEU A 90 5.85 -9.70 14.45
N SER A 91 6.41 -8.49 14.55
CA SER A 91 7.23 -8.11 15.73
C SER A 91 6.42 -7.83 16.99
N VAL A 92 5.14 -7.46 16.85
CA VAL A 92 4.23 -7.14 17.97
C VAL A 92 3.49 -8.38 18.48
N GLY A 93 3.35 -9.43 17.67
CA GLY A 93 2.60 -10.64 17.99
C GLY A 93 3.45 -11.80 18.51
N VAL A 94 2.89 -12.58 19.44
CA VAL A 94 3.51 -13.81 19.94
C VAL A 94 3.35 -14.94 18.95
N VAL A 95 4.45 -15.65 18.69
CA VAL A 95 4.51 -16.76 17.74
C VAL A 95 3.57 -17.91 18.15
N GLY A 96 2.90 -18.53 17.18
CA GLY A 96 1.97 -19.64 17.39
C GLY A 96 0.58 -19.22 17.92
N ARG A 97 0.50 -18.15 18.72
CA ARG A 97 -0.75 -17.61 19.29
C ARG A 97 -1.37 -16.50 18.44
N ASP A 98 -0.56 -15.48 18.15
CA ASP A 98 -1.01 -14.27 17.46
C ASP A 98 -0.66 -14.33 15.97
N TRP A 99 0.37 -15.08 15.57
CA TRP A 99 0.60 -15.41 14.16
C TRP A 99 1.24 -16.80 13.97
N ARG A 100 1.03 -17.40 12.79
CA ARG A 100 1.61 -18.69 12.38
C ARG A 100 1.79 -18.79 10.87
N LEU A 101 2.76 -19.60 10.44
CA LEU A 101 2.91 -19.99 9.04
C LEU A 101 1.69 -20.81 8.57
N ASP A 102 1.31 -20.62 7.30
CA ASP A 102 0.19 -21.26 6.62
C ASP A 102 0.70 -21.82 5.28
N GLY A 103 1.47 -22.90 5.38
CA GLY A 103 2.35 -23.37 4.32
C GLY A 103 3.65 -22.55 4.23
N ASP A 104 4.30 -22.61 3.08
CA ASP A 104 5.62 -22.01 2.80
C ASP A 104 5.55 -20.66 2.08
N ARG A 105 4.35 -20.09 1.89
CA ARG A 105 4.13 -18.81 1.18
C ARG A 105 3.22 -17.81 1.92
N ALA A 106 2.66 -18.19 3.06
CA ALA A 106 1.69 -17.36 3.77
C ALA A 106 1.87 -17.40 5.28
N VAL A 107 1.45 -16.32 5.93
CA VAL A 107 1.28 -16.21 7.39
C VAL A 107 -0.16 -15.84 7.67
N ARG A 108 -0.78 -16.54 8.61
CA ARG A 108 -2.02 -16.10 9.25
C ARG A 108 -1.69 -15.37 10.55
N LEU A 109 -2.40 -14.29 10.81
CA LEU A 109 -2.20 -13.47 11.99
C LEU A 109 -3.51 -12.93 12.57
N ARG A 110 -3.40 -12.53 13.83
CA ARG A 110 -4.34 -11.79 14.65
C ARG A 110 -3.67 -10.46 14.99
N ALA A 111 -3.81 -9.49 14.09
CA ALA A 111 -3.16 -8.20 14.21
C ALA A 111 -3.86 -7.36 15.29
N PHE A 112 -3.13 -6.88 16.30
CA PHE A 112 -3.73 -6.07 17.37
C PHE A 112 -4.23 -4.72 16.82
N ARG A 113 -5.50 -4.38 17.10
CA ARG A 113 -6.13 -3.12 16.62
C ARG A 113 -6.63 -2.20 17.73
N GLY A 114 -6.74 -2.70 18.96
CA GLY A 114 -7.05 -1.89 20.13
C GLY A 114 -7.56 -2.69 21.33
N TYR A 115 -8.04 -1.96 22.34
CA TYR A 115 -8.58 -2.52 23.58
C TYR A 115 -9.96 -1.94 23.91
N ALA A 116 -10.69 -2.61 24.77
CA ALA A 116 -11.99 -2.18 25.28
C ALA A 116 -12.17 -2.54 26.75
N ARG A 117 -12.39 -1.54 27.60
CA ARG A 117 -12.73 -1.73 29.01
C ARG A 117 -14.21 -2.10 29.12
N VAL A 118 -14.53 -3.15 29.86
CA VAL A 118 -15.92 -3.51 30.16
C VAL A 118 -16.43 -2.59 31.26
N CYS A 119 -17.61 -2.00 31.03
CA CYS A 119 -18.29 -1.13 31.98
C CYS A 119 -19.49 -1.86 32.62
N ALA A 120 -20.23 -2.63 31.81
CA ALA A 120 -21.36 -3.44 32.27
C ALA A 120 -21.57 -4.66 31.37
N TRP A 121 -22.27 -5.67 31.89
CA TRP A 121 -22.73 -6.84 31.15
C TRP A 121 -24.24 -7.01 31.35
N THR A 122 -24.97 -7.32 30.28
CA THR A 122 -26.41 -7.58 30.31
C THR A 122 -26.67 -9.06 29.99
N PRO A 123 -26.91 -9.92 31.00
CA PRO A 123 -27.05 -11.36 30.80
C PRO A 123 -28.18 -11.74 29.82
N ALA A 124 -29.30 -11.02 29.84
CA ALA A 124 -30.48 -11.31 29.02
C ALA A 124 -30.26 -11.13 27.50
N SER A 125 -29.26 -10.34 27.08
CA SER A 125 -28.94 -10.07 25.67
C SER A 125 -27.52 -10.50 25.27
N SER A 126 -26.75 -11.00 26.24
CA SER A 126 -25.32 -11.29 26.18
C SER A 126 -24.46 -10.12 25.65
N VAL A 127 -24.87 -8.87 25.93
CA VAL A 127 -24.16 -7.66 25.49
C VAL A 127 -23.24 -7.16 26.60
N LEU A 128 -21.98 -6.91 26.24
CA LEU A 128 -21.00 -6.15 27.00
C LEU A 128 -21.10 -4.69 26.60
N THR A 129 -21.33 -3.80 27.57
CA THR A 129 -21.15 -2.36 27.40
C THR A 129 -19.68 -2.06 27.59
N VAL A 130 -19.02 -1.54 26.55
CA VAL A 130 -17.57 -1.29 26.56
C VAL A 130 -17.21 0.14 26.16
N ALA A 131 -16.18 0.68 26.80
CA ALA A 131 -15.46 1.87 26.35
C ALA A 131 -14.17 1.41 25.64
N TRP A 132 -14.06 1.67 24.34
CA TRP A 132 -13.00 1.11 23.50
C TRP A 132 -12.16 2.17 22.79
N ARG A 133 -10.88 1.86 22.59
CA ARG A 133 -9.93 2.67 21.83
C ARG A 133 -9.12 1.78 20.91
N GLY A 134 -9.06 2.18 19.64
CA GLY A 134 -8.33 1.45 18.61
C GLY A 134 -8.16 2.27 17.34
N GLN A 135 -7.35 1.75 16.41
CA GLN A 135 -7.02 2.42 15.16
C GLN A 135 -8.21 2.49 14.18
N ARG A 136 -9.13 1.52 14.25
CA ARG A 136 -10.36 1.46 13.46
C ARG A 136 -11.56 0.98 14.29
N ALA A 137 -12.76 1.09 13.73
CA ALA A 137 -13.94 0.42 14.28
C ALA A 137 -13.78 -1.12 14.23
N PRO A 138 -14.21 -1.86 15.27
CA PRO A 138 -14.24 -3.31 15.23
C PRO A 138 -15.28 -3.84 14.22
N ASP A 139 -14.98 -4.98 13.58
CA ASP A 139 -15.84 -5.66 12.60
C ASP A 139 -16.12 -7.11 13.05
N PRO A 140 -17.36 -7.44 13.44
CA PRO A 140 -17.75 -8.79 13.86
C PRO A 140 -17.50 -9.93 12.86
N GLY A 141 -17.38 -9.63 11.57
CA GLY A 141 -17.08 -10.66 10.55
C GLY A 141 -15.59 -10.99 10.42
N ARG A 142 -14.71 -10.26 11.11
CA ARG A 142 -13.25 -10.26 10.87
C ARG A 142 -12.41 -10.22 12.14
N ASP A 143 -12.99 -9.76 13.24
CA ASP A 143 -12.27 -9.52 14.48
C ASP A 143 -12.51 -10.61 15.51
N SER A 144 -11.43 -11.00 16.18
CA SER A 144 -11.46 -11.81 17.39
C SER A 144 -11.07 -10.96 18.59
N VAL A 145 -11.51 -11.37 19.77
CA VAL A 145 -11.13 -10.76 21.02
C VAL A 145 -10.35 -11.75 21.90
N LEU A 146 -9.47 -11.21 22.73
CA LEU A 146 -9.08 -11.85 23.98
C LEU A 146 -9.85 -11.15 25.10
N VAL A 147 -10.47 -11.92 25.99
CA VAL A 147 -11.27 -11.45 27.13
C VAL A 147 -10.51 -11.79 28.41
N LEU A 148 -10.18 -10.76 29.19
CA LEU A 148 -9.61 -10.90 30.53
C LEU A 148 -10.76 -11.00 31.55
N ARG A 149 -10.87 -12.11 32.28
CA ARG A 149 -11.90 -12.30 33.32
C ARG A 149 -11.34 -11.95 34.71
N ALA A 150 -12.20 -11.44 35.58
CA ALA A 150 -11.84 -11.03 36.94
C ALA A 150 -11.53 -12.21 37.88
N GLU A 151 -12.16 -13.35 37.62
CA GLU A 151 -12.16 -14.53 38.50
C GLU A 151 -10.82 -15.25 38.54
N ASP A 152 -10.15 -15.36 37.39
CA ASP A 152 -8.93 -16.14 37.17
C ASP A 152 -7.75 -15.31 36.63
N ALA A 153 -7.99 -14.02 36.32
CA ALA A 153 -7.06 -13.14 35.60
C ALA A 153 -6.55 -13.73 34.27
N ALA A 154 -7.28 -14.68 33.68
CA ALA A 154 -6.88 -15.38 32.47
C ALA A 154 -7.40 -14.66 31.21
N TRP A 155 -6.60 -14.73 30.13
CA TRP A 155 -7.03 -14.31 28.80
C TRP A 155 -7.65 -15.47 28.06
N THR A 156 -8.94 -15.37 27.77
CA THR A 156 -9.70 -16.36 26.97
C THR A 156 -9.96 -15.83 25.57
N ALA A 157 -9.86 -16.69 24.55
CA ALA A 157 -10.17 -16.31 23.17
C ALA A 157 -11.68 -16.42 22.90
N ALA A 158 -12.24 -15.42 22.24
CA ALA A 158 -13.62 -15.41 21.77
C ALA A 158 -13.71 -14.66 20.43
N ASP A 159 -14.73 -14.95 19.64
CA ASP A 159 -15.01 -14.22 18.40
C ASP A 159 -15.89 -13.00 18.69
N LEU A 160 -15.67 -11.88 18.00
CA LEU A 160 -16.54 -10.72 18.12
C LEU A 160 -17.81 -10.98 17.32
N ALA A 161 -18.90 -11.37 17.97
CA ALA A 161 -20.12 -11.82 17.29
C ALA A 161 -21.01 -10.67 16.80
N TRP A 162 -20.97 -9.51 17.47
CA TRP A 162 -21.76 -8.34 17.10
C TRP A 162 -21.20 -7.07 17.73
N VAL A 163 -21.35 -5.94 17.05
CA VAL A 163 -21.08 -4.58 17.55
C VAL A 163 -22.27 -3.71 17.17
N GLY A 164 -22.82 -2.97 18.13
CA GLY A 164 -23.88 -2.01 17.88
C GLY A 164 -24.45 -1.39 19.15
N GLY A 165 -25.16 -0.28 18.98
CA GLY A 165 -25.76 0.50 20.07
C GLY A 165 -24.73 1.15 21.00
N ALA A 166 -24.97 2.38 21.42
CA ALA A 166 -24.42 2.87 22.68
C ALA A 166 -25.49 2.61 23.74
N PRO A 167 -25.38 1.56 24.58
CA PRO A 167 -26.04 1.60 25.88
C PRO A 167 -25.52 2.82 26.65
N ASP A 168 -26.33 3.30 27.59
CA ASP A 168 -26.22 4.58 28.30
C ASP A 168 -24.77 5.11 28.44
N PRO A 169 -24.38 6.24 27.81
CA PRO A 169 -23.01 6.74 27.84
C PRO A 169 -22.51 7.02 29.27
N ASP A 170 -23.42 7.33 30.20
CA ASP A 170 -23.10 7.59 31.61
C ASP A 170 -22.65 6.29 32.33
N ALA A 171 -23.02 5.11 31.83
CA ALA A 171 -22.62 3.83 32.39
C ALA A 171 -21.12 3.49 32.18
N CYS A 172 -20.44 4.14 31.23
CA CYS A 172 -19.04 3.81 30.89
C CYS A 172 -17.99 4.80 31.39
N GLY A 173 -18.34 6.08 31.56
CA GLY A 173 -17.36 7.15 31.83
C GLY A 173 -16.14 7.08 30.88
N PRO A 174 -16.32 7.25 29.56
CA PRO A 174 -15.25 7.05 28.60
C PRO A 174 -14.10 8.05 28.78
N LEU A 175 -12.86 7.56 28.72
CA LEU A 175 -11.66 8.40 28.74
C LEU A 175 -11.47 9.15 27.41
N PRO A 176 -10.68 10.23 27.35
CA PRO A 176 -10.40 10.94 26.11
C PRO A 176 -9.89 10.02 24.99
N GLY A 177 -10.66 9.94 23.90
CA GLY A 177 -10.37 9.08 22.74
C GLY A 177 -10.97 7.67 22.80
N GLU A 178 -11.66 7.29 23.88
CA GLU A 178 -12.51 6.11 23.94
C GLU A 178 -13.87 6.37 23.27
N ARG A 179 -14.53 5.30 22.79
CA ARG A 179 -15.87 5.32 22.22
C ARG A 179 -16.71 4.26 22.93
N VAL A 180 -17.97 4.55 23.22
CA VAL A 180 -18.87 3.58 23.88
C VAL A 180 -19.59 2.73 22.82
N ALA A 181 -19.68 1.42 23.04
CA ALA A 181 -20.44 0.50 22.20
C ALA A 181 -20.93 -0.73 22.98
N GLY A 182 -22.01 -1.35 22.52
CA GLY A 182 -22.42 -2.70 22.89
C GLY A 182 -21.70 -3.72 22.02
N TRP A 183 -20.98 -4.67 22.62
CA TRP A 183 -20.33 -5.79 21.93
C TRP A 183 -20.98 -7.11 22.40
N ARG A 184 -21.18 -8.07 21.49
CA ARG A 184 -21.45 -9.46 21.83
C ARG A 184 -20.24 -10.29 21.42
N VAL A 185 -19.85 -11.25 22.25
CA VAL A 185 -18.77 -12.19 21.95
C VAL A 185 -19.32 -13.61 21.93
N SER A 186 -18.74 -14.47 21.08
CA SER A 186 -19.04 -15.89 20.98
C SER A 186 -17.86 -16.70 21.50
N GLY A 187 -18.11 -17.65 22.39
CA GLY A 187 -17.07 -18.45 23.04
C GLY A 187 -17.41 -18.72 24.51
N PRO A 188 -16.41 -18.74 25.41
CA PRO A 188 -16.61 -18.81 26.85
C PRO A 188 -17.52 -17.69 27.36
N ASP A 189 -18.20 -17.93 28.49
CA ASP A 189 -19.10 -16.96 29.12
C ASP A 189 -18.34 -15.66 29.47
N PRO A 190 -18.73 -14.50 28.92
CA PRO A 190 -18.08 -13.22 29.20
C PRO A 190 -18.47 -12.62 30.56
N SER A 191 -19.20 -13.35 31.41
CA SER A 191 -19.37 -12.99 32.82
C SER A 191 -18.02 -12.69 33.49
N GLY A 192 -17.97 -11.63 34.28
CA GLY A 192 -16.74 -11.18 34.94
C GLY A 192 -15.66 -10.59 34.02
N ALA A 193 -15.93 -10.35 32.73
CA ALA A 193 -14.98 -9.69 31.85
C ALA A 193 -14.63 -8.27 32.32
N LEU A 194 -13.34 -7.93 32.33
CA LEU A 194 -12.80 -6.61 32.72
C LEU A 194 -12.26 -5.82 31.54
N LEU A 195 -11.50 -6.49 30.67
CA LEU A 195 -10.78 -5.88 29.56
C LEU A 195 -10.79 -6.83 28.36
N LEU A 196 -11.04 -6.28 27.19
CA LEU A 196 -10.91 -6.97 25.91
C LEU A 196 -9.73 -6.37 25.13
N ARG A 197 -9.00 -7.21 24.41
CA ARG A 197 -8.10 -6.81 23.33
C ARG A 197 -8.72 -7.32 22.04
N PHE A 198 -8.89 -6.46 21.03
CA PHE A 198 -9.47 -6.87 19.74
C PHE A 198 -8.42 -6.92 18.63
N PHE A 199 -8.52 -7.94 17.80
CA PHE A 199 -7.52 -8.35 16.82
C PHE A 199 -8.18 -8.66 15.49
N GLU A 200 -7.59 -8.14 14.42
CA GLU A 200 -7.99 -8.42 13.05
C GLU A 200 -7.43 -9.75 12.55
N GLN A 201 -8.30 -10.65 12.09
CA GLN A 201 -7.85 -11.89 11.46
C GLN A 201 -7.47 -11.65 10.00
N GLY A 202 -6.21 -11.95 9.66
CA GLY A 202 -5.66 -11.76 8.33
C GLY A 202 -4.79 -12.91 7.84
N ARG A 203 -4.57 -12.94 6.53
CA ARG A 203 -3.56 -13.78 5.88
C ARG A 203 -2.74 -12.93 4.92
N TYR A 204 -1.44 -12.79 5.17
CA TYR A 204 -0.49 -12.30 4.17
C TYR A 204 0.00 -13.47 3.33
N SER A 205 0.12 -13.31 2.02
CA SER A 205 0.69 -14.34 1.15
C SER A 205 1.52 -13.78 0.00
N LEU A 206 2.61 -14.48 -0.33
CA LEU A 206 3.48 -14.25 -1.49
C LEU A 206 2.97 -15.09 -2.68
N GLU A 207 1.72 -14.87 -3.09
CA GLU A 207 0.98 -15.74 -4.03
C GLU A 207 0.45 -14.95 -5.25
N ASP A 208 0.23 -15.67 -6.35
CA ASP A 208 -0.30 -15.14 -7.62
C ASP A 208 0.45 -13.89 -8.12
N GLY A 209 1.78 -13.88 -8.05
CA GLY A 209 2.59 -12.77 -8.55
C GLY A 209 2.71 -11.57 -7.61
N ALA A 210 2.01 -11.49 -6.47
CA ALA A 210 2.11 -10.32 -5.58
C ALA A 210 2.23 -10.70 -4.09
N PHE A 211 2.59 -9.72 -3.27
CA PHE A 211 2.29 -9.76 -1.85
C PHE A 211 0.84 -9.32 -1.66
N ARG A 212 0.02 -10.20 -1.11
CA ARG A 212 -1.42 -10.01 -0.98
C ARG A 212 -1.83 -10.08 0.48
N TYR A 213 -2.83 -9.29 0.84
CA TYR A 213 -3.55 -9.46 2.10
C TYR A 213 -4.95 -9.98 1.82
N ARG A 214 -5.37 -10.98 2.60
CA ARG A 214 -6.73 -11.48 2.64
C ARG A 214 -7.30 -11.28 4.04
N GLN A 215 -8.45 -10.63 4.08
CA GLN A 215 -9.18 -10.30 5.30
C GLN A 215 -10.41 -11.23 5.39
N GLY A 216 -10.38 -12.19 6.31
CA GLY A 216 -11.43 -13.20 6.44
C GLY A 216 -11.82 -13.89 5.12
N THR A 217 -13.10 -13.85 4.77
CA THR A 217 -13.65 -14.44 3.53
C THR A 217 -13.50 -13.55 2.29
N ALA A 218 -13.18 -12.27 2.45
CA ALA A 218 -13.17 -11.27 1.38
C ALA A 218 -12.12 -11.55 0.27
N GLY A 219 -12.25 -10.80 -0.84
CA GLY A 219 -11.37 -10.89 -2.01
C GLY A 219 -9.90 -10.55 -1.71
N ARG A 220 -9.00 -11.00 -2.58
CA ARG A 220 -7.56 -10.77 -2.44
C ARG A 220 -7.20 -9.36 -2.94
N GLN A 221 -6.73 -8.48 -2.06
CA GLN A 221 -6.15 -7.21 -2.48
C GLN A 221 -4.63 -7.35 -2.62
N PRO A 222 -4.03 -7.08 -3.79
CA PRO A 222 -2.58 -6.92 -3.91
C PRO A 222 -2.13 -5.69 -3.14
N LEU A 223 -1.07 -5.84 -2.36
CA LEU A 223 -0.38 -4.76 -1.66
C LEU A 223 0.87 -4.29 -2.39
N THR A 224 1.31 -5.04 -3.39
CA THR A 224 2.46 -4.75 -4.26
C THR A 224 2.08 -4.98 -5.71
N PRO A 225 2.86 -4.45 -6.68
CA PRO A 225 2.80 -4.88 -8.07
C PRO A 225 2.95 -6.41 -8.22
N ASP A 226 2.50 -6.95 -9.36
CA ASP A 226 2.54 -8.37 -9.69
C ASP A 226 3.96 -8.82 -10.13
N VAL A 227 4.98 -8.56 -9.28
CA VAL A 227 6.41 -8.87 -9.51
C VAL A 227 6.99 -9.91 -8.54
N VAL A 228 6.21 -10.46 -7.60
CA VAL A 228 6.64 -11.51 -6.65
C VAL A 228 6.74 -12.87 -7.35
N GLY A 229 7.97 -13.34 -7.53
CA GLY A 229 8.29 -14.56 -8.24
C GLY A 229 7.81 -15.84 -7.55
N ARG A 230 7.63 -16.90 -8.35
CA ARG A 230 7.24 -18.24 -7.86
C ARG A 230 8.28 -18.90 -6.95
N GLY A 231 9.51 -18.40 -6.88
CA GLY A 231 10.51 -18.85 -5.91
C GLY A 231 10.29 -18.33 -4.48
N SER A 232 9.44 -17.31 -4.28
CA SER A 232 9.30 -16.65 -2.98
C SER A 232 8.70 -17.55 -1.89
N ARG A 233 9.29 -17.56 -0.69
CA ARG A 233 8.92 -18.41 0.44
C ARG A 233 9.07 -17.74 1.80
N LEU A 234 8.39 -18.32 2.79
CA LEU A 234 8.46 -18.02 4.21
C LEU A 234 8.93 -19.30 4.92
N HIS A 235 10.16 -19.29 5.42
CA HIS A 235 10.76 -20.44 6.12
C HIS A 235 10.64 -20.24 7.63
N PRO A 236 10.35 -21.29 8.42
CA PRO A 236 10.39 -21.20 9.88
C PRO A 236 11.84 -20.95 10.34
N TRP A 237 12.06 -19.90 11.13
CA TRP A 237 13.32 -19.69 11.82
C TRP A 237 13.20 -20.29 13.23
N LEU A 238 13.82 -21.46 13.42
CA LEU A 238 13.82 -22.20 14.67
C LEU A 238 15.06 -21.92 15.52
N ASP A 239 14.94 -22.12 16.83
CA ASP A 239 16.06 -22.24 17.75
C ASP A 239 16.65 -23.68 17.77
N PRO A 240 17.73 -23.95 18.52
CA PRO A 240 18.31 -25.28 18.62
C PRO A 240 17.43 -26.35 19.29
N ALA A 241 16.39 -25.95 20.03
CA ALA A 241 15.41 -26.86 20.64
C ALA A 241 14.23 -27.18 19.68
N GLY A 242 14.10 -26.43 18.57
CA GLY A 242 13.02 -26.56 17.60
C GLY A 242 11.88 -25.56 17.79
N GLU A 243 12.00 -24.62 18.72
CA GLU A 243 11.00 -23.58 18.98
C GLU A 243 11.05 -22.48 17.91
N LEU A 244 9.89 -21.97 17.51
CA LEU A 244 9.78 -20.99 16.42
C LEU A 244 10.12 -19.57 16.92
N LEU A 245 11.33 -19.11 16.62
CA LEU A 245 11.80 -17.74 16.91
C LEU A 245 11.20 -16.70 15.96
N GLY A 246 10.82 -17.10 14.75
CA GLY A 246 10.43 -16.15 13.72
C GLY A 246 10.27 -16.73 12.32
N VAL A 247 10.34 -15.88 11.31
CA VAL A 247 10.27 -16.25 9.90
C VAL A 247 11.51 -15.72 9.17
N GLU A 248 12.13 -16.57 8.36
CA GLU A 248 13.07 -16.15 7.33
C GLU A 248 12.30 -15.97 6.01
N VAL A 249 12.22 -14.73 5.53
CA VAL A 249 11.58 -14.40 4.27
C VAL A 249 12.60 -14.55 3.16
N GLU A 250 12.24 -15.29 2.10
CA GLU A 250 12.99 -15.38 0.86
C GLU A 250 12.13 -14.81 -0.26
N LEU A 251 12.44 -13.59 -0.71
CA LEU A 251 11.68 -12.88 -1.74
C LEU A 251 12.41 -13.00 -3.08
N HIS A 252 11.74 -13.58 -4.08
CA HIS A 252 12.18 -13.61 -5.47
C HIS A 252 11.38 -12.56 -6.26
N LEU A 253 12.04 -11.81 -7.15
CA LEU A 253 11.38 -10.75 -7.93
C LEU A 253 11.55 -10.97 -9.45
N GLY A 254 10.42 -10.96 -10.17
CA GLY A 254 10.31 -11.24 -11.60
C GLY A 254 10.10 -12.72 -11.95
N ASP A 255 10.01 -13.01 -13.26
CA ASP A 255 9.80 -14.35 -13.83
C ASP A 255 11.03 -15.29 -13.75
N GLY A 256 12.13 -14.84 -13.14
CA GLY A 256 13.36 -15.63 -12.96
C GLY A 256 14.00 -15.37 -11.59
N ALA A 257 14.88 -16.27 -11.17
CA ALA A 257 15.54 -16.25 -9.85
C ALA A 257 16.65 -15.16 -9.72
N SER A 258 16.45 -14.00 -10.33
CA SER A 258 17.52 -13.00 -10.59
C SER A 258 17.78 -12.03 -9.43
N VAL A 259 16.82 -11.86 -8.51
CA VAL A 259 17.01 -11.15 -7.25
C VAL A 259 16.38 -11.97 -6.14
N VAL A 260 17.22 -12.53 -5.26
CA VAL A 260 16.81 -13.21 -4.03
C VAL A 260 17.21 -12.32 -2.86
N ASP A 261 16.23 -11.66 -2.25
CA ASP A 261 16.42 -10.98 -0.97
C ASP A 261 16.01 -11.93 0.16
N ARG A 262 16.91 -12.14 1.13
CA ARG A 262 16.66 -12.96 2.31
C ARG A 262 16.88 -12.16 3.59
N TRP A 263 15.91 -12.17 4.48
CA TRP A 263 16.01 -11.53 5.79
C TRP A 263 15.19 -12.28 6.84
N ARG A 264 15.52 -12.09 8.12
CA ARG A 264 14.82 -12.70 9.25
C ARG A 264 13.99 -11.68 9.99
N LEU A 265 12.83 -12.13 10.45
CA LEU A 265 11.91 -11.41 11.32
C LEU A 265 11.75 -12.25 12.58
N SER A 266 12.24 -11.75 13.71
CA SER A 266 11.93 -12.33 15.01
C SER A 266 10.50 -11.99 15.40
N GLY A 267 9.71 -13.00 15.77
CA GLY A 267 8.59 -12.74 16.68
C GLY A 267 9.12 -12.67 18.12
N ASP A 268 8.24 -12.36 19.06
CA ASP A 268 8.54 -12.60 20.47
C ASP A 268 8.11 -14.03 20.83
N PRO A 269 9.04 -14.97 21.08
CA PRO A 269 8.69 -16.35 21.41
C PRO A 269 8.12 -16.49 22.83
N ALA A 270 8.21 -15.45 23.67
CA ALA A 270 7.84 -15.51 25.08
C ALA A 270 6.75 -14.49 25.48
N GLY A 271 6.39 -13.55 24.61
CA GLY A 271 5.52 -12.42 24.95
C GLY A 271 6.10 -11.58 26.11
N ARG A 272 7.42 -11.36 26.09
CA ARG A 272 8.18 -10.54 27.05
C ARG A 272 8.24 -9.06 26.68
N ALA A 273 7.86 -8.69 25.46
CA ALA A 273 7.29 -7.38 25.19
C ALA A 273 5.88 -7.33 25.81
N TRP A 274 5.59 -6.21 26.50
CA TRP A 274 4.34 -5.87 27.23
C TRP A 274 4.23 -6.41 28.67
#